data_AF-A0A7Y5F101-F1
#
_entry.id   AF-A0A7Y5F101-F1
#
_cell.length_a   1.000
_cell.length_b   1.000
_cell.length_c   1.000
_cell.angle_alpha   90.00
_cell.angle_beta   90.00
_cell.angle_gamma   90.00
#
_symmetry.space_group_name_H-M   'P 1'
#
loop_
_entity.id
_entity.type
_entity.pdbx_description
1 polymer ?
#
loop_
_entity_poly.entity_id
_entity_poly.type
_entity_poly.pdbx_seq_one_letter_code
_entity_poly.pdbx_strand_id
1 'polypeptide(L)'
;MSVKKIPINISGWTKSIRNSNEKRVLKFLKEKIPSFKTIPWDEEIFLDLYISILNSLPPRYRQKNSIVLSGRLEDKKIQDCIDEKIEELSHKFAKEK
;
A
#
# COMPACT_ATOMS: atom_id res chain seq x y z
N MET A 1 -9.04 0.16 40.75
CA MET A 1 -9.99 -0.21 39.68
C MET A 1 -9.29 -1.20 38.75
N SER A 2 -9.70 -2.47 38.75
CA SER A 2 -9.07 -3.51 37.92
C SER A 2 -9.61 -3.43 36.49
N VAL A 3 -8.76 -3.10 35.52
CA VAL A 3 -9.13 -3.07 34.10
C VAL A 3 -9.29 -4.52 33.65
N LYS A 4 -10.53 -4.99 33.48
CA LYS A 4 -10.79 -6.32 32.89
C LYS A 4 -10.30 -6.28 31.45
N LYS A 5 -9.17 -6.94 31.16
CA LYS A 5 -8.72 -7.20 29.79
C LYS A 5 -9.78 -8.08 29.12
N ILE A 6 -10.53 -7.51 28.19
CA ILE A 6 -11.44 -8.26 27.32
C ILE A 6 -10.54 -9.03 26.34
N PRO A 7 -10.57 -10.37 26.29
CA PRO A 7 -9.83 -11.11 25.30
C PRO A 7 -10.52 -10.90 23.94
N ILE A 8 -9.99 -9.97 23.14
CA ILE A 8 -10.47 -9.74 21.77
C ILE A 8 -9.97 -10.90 20.91
N ASN A 9 -10.79 -11.93 20.72
CA ASN A 9 -10.49 -13.02 19.79
C ASN A 9 -10.74 -12.54 18.35
N ILE A 10 -9.73 -11.94 17.74
CA ILE A 10 -9.75 -11.41 16.36
C ILE A 10 -9.60 -12.49 15.27
N SER A 11 -9.42 -13.77 15.63
CA SER A 11 -9.07 -14.86 14.69
C SER A 11 -10.12 -15.12 13.60
N GLY A 12 -11.38 -14.70 13.81
CA GLY A 12 -12.45 -14.78 12.81
C GLY A 12 -12.63 -13.54 11.92
N TRP A 13 -12.09 -12.39 12.32
CA TRP A 13 -12.40 -11.08 11.72
C TRP A 13 -11.42 -10.65 10.63
N THR A 14 -10.18 -11.15 10.65
CA THR A 14 -9.09 -10.72 9.77
C THR A 14 -9.02 -11.47 8.44
N LYS A 15 -9.59 -12.68 8.34
CA LYS A 15 -9.46 -13.52 7.14
C LYS A 15 -10.14 -12.96 5.89
N SER A 16 -10.91 -11.87 5.99
CA SER A 16 -11.66 -11.36 4.84
C SER A 16 -11.48 -9.88 4.49
N ILE A 17 -10.76 -9.10 5.30
CA ILE A 17 -10.51 -7.68 5.03
C ILE A 17 -9.27 -7.56 4.16
N ARG A 18 -9.44 -7.14 2.90
CA ARG A 18 -8.31 -6.85 2.00
C ARG A 18 -8.51 -5.52 1.29
N ASN A 19 -7.45 -4.73 1.15
CA ASN A 19 -7.52 -3.54 0.33
C ASN A 19 -7.52 -3.96 -1.15
N SER A 20 -8.58 -3.60 -1.87
CA SER A 20 -8.74 -3.99 -3.28
C SER A 20 -7.65 -3.42 -4.20
N ASN A 21 -6.91 -2.40 -3.73
CA ASN A 21 -5.83 -1.77 -4.48
C ASN A 21 -4.51 -2.54 -4.36
N GLU A 22 -4.31 -3.39 -3.34
CA GLU A 22 -3.05 -4.11 -3.07
C GLU A 22 -2.49 -4.82 -4.30
N LYS A 23 -3.33 -5.60 -4.99
CA LYS A 23 -2.92 -6.35 -6.18
C LYS A 23 -2.50 -5.46 -7.33
N ARG A 24 -3.16 -4.30 -7.51
CA ARG A 24 -2.88 -3.36 -8.60
C ARG A 24 -1.61 -2.57 -8.33
N VAL A 25 -1.43 -2.12 -7.10
CA VAL A 25 -0.21 -1.45 -6.64
C VAL A 25 1.00 -2.37 -6.81
N LEU A 26 0.91 -3.63 -6.36
CA LEU A 26 1.98 -4.62 -6.55
C LEU A 26 2.33 -4.85 -8.03
N LYS A 27 1.32 -4.90 -8.90
CA LYS A 27 1.55 -5.08 -10.34
C LYS A 27 2.34 -3.89 -10.91
N PHE A 28 1.87 -2.67 -10.67
CA PHE A 28 2.51 -1.47 -11.22
C PHE A 28 3.89 -1.20 -10.62
N LEU A 29 4.11 -1.50 -9.34
CA LEU A 29 5.44 -1.41 -8.73
C LEU A 29 6.44 -2.35 -9.42
N LYS A 30 6.06 -3.61 -9.66
CA LYS A 30 6.94 -4.57 -10.36
C LYS A 30 7.31 -4.12 -11.77
N GLU A 31 6.40 -3.44 -12.46
CA GLU A 31 6.63 -2.90 -13.79
C GLU A 31 7.55 -1.65 -13.76
N LYS A 32 7.45 -0.81 -12.72
CA LYS A 32 8.20 0.46 -12.63
C LYS A 32 9.57 0.36 -11.97
N ILE A 33 9.75 -0.49 -10.96
CA ILE A 33 11.02 -0.65 -10.22
C ILE A 33 12.25 -0.82 -11.13
N PRO A 34 12.22 -1.66 -12.19
CA PRO A 34 13.37 -1.86 -13.07
C PRO A 34 13.87 -0.57 -13.76
N SER A 35 12.99 0.43 -13.92
CA SER A 35 13.31 1.72 -14.54
C SER A 35 14.11 2.65 -13.63
N PHE A 36 14.07 2.44 -12.31
CA PHE A 36 14.70 3.32 -11.32
C PHE A 36 15.92 2.64 -10.69
N LYS A 37 17.05 2.67 -11.40
CA LYS A 37 18.31 2.04 -10.95
C LYS A 37 19.06 2.83 -9.87
N THR A 38 18.65 4.07 -9.61
CA THR A 38 19.26 4.98 -8.63
C THR A 38 18.94 4.61 -7.18
N ILE A 39 17.86 3.85 -6.97
CA ILE A 39 17.40 3.42 -5.65
C ILE A 39 18.01 2.03 -5.35
N PRO A 40 18.65 1.84 -4.19
CA PRO A 40 19.13 0.52 -3.78
C PRO A 40 17.94 -0.32 -3.33
N TRP A 41 17.24 -0.95 -4.27
CA TRP A 41 16.05 -1.75 -3.95
C TRP A 41 16.41 -2.97 -3.10
N ASP A 42 16.00 -2.95 -1.84
CA ASP A 42 15.94 -4.10 -0.95
C ASP A 42 14.48 -4.36 -0.50
N GLU A 43 14.29 -5.40 0.31
CA GLU A 43 12.97 -5.79 0.80
C GLU A 43 12.34 -4.71 1.70
N GLU A 44 13.14 -4.03 2.51
CA GLU A 44 12.68 -3.01 3.46
C GLU A 44 12.19 -1.76 2.72
N ILE A 45 12.99 -1.23 1.80
CA ILE A 45 12.64 -0.08 0.95
C ILE A 45 11.43 -0.39 0.08
N PHE A 46 11.33 -1.61 -0.44
CA PHE A 46 10.17 -2.03 -1.20
C PHE A 46 8.89 -2.03 -0.35
N LEU A 47 8.95 -2.61 0.86
CA LEU A 47 7.81 -2.67 1.77
C LEU A 47 7.39 -1.28 2.26
N ASP A 48 8.35 -0.41 2.58
CA ASP A 48 8.09 0.96 2.99
C ASP A 48 7.39 1.76 1.89
N LEU A 49 7.91 1.67 0.66
CA LEU A 49 7.27 2.28 -0.51
C LEU A 49 5.85 1.74 -0.72
N TYR A 50 5.70 0.42 -0.66
CA TYR A 50 4.42 -0.26 -0.84
C TYR A 50 3.37 0.21 0.19
N ILE A 51 3.75 0.27 1.47
CA ILE A 51 2.89 0.75 2.56
C ILE A 51 2.57 2.24 2.37
N SER A 52 3.56 3.05 2.03
CA SER A 52 3.38 4.49 1.77
C SER A 52 2.37 4.78 0.65
N ILE A 53 2.45 4.05 -0.46
CA ILE A 53 1.50 4.15 -1.57
C ILE A 53 0.10 3.74 -1.11
N LEU A 54 -0.03 2.60 -0.42
CA LEU A 54 -1.34 2.14 0.05
C LEU A 54 -2.01 3.12 1.02
N ASN A 55 -1.23 3.79 1.86
CA ASN A 55 -1.71 4.82 2.79
C ASN A 55 -2.09 6.12 2.08
N SER A 56 -1.46 6.42 0.95
CA SER A 56 -1.72 7.63 0.14
C SER A 56 -2.96 7.47 -0.76
N LEU A 57 -3.35 6.23 -1.07
CA LEU A 57 -4.54 5.94 -1.87
C LEU A 57 -5.80 5.88 -1.00
N PRO A 58 -6.98 6.23 -1.53
CA PRO A 58 -8.25 6.05 -0.82
C PRO A 58 -8.42 4.59 -0.36
N PRO A 59 -8.57 4.33 0.96
CA PRO A 59 -8.64 2.97 1.47
C PRO A 59 -9.90 2.27 0.94
N ARG A 60 -9.72 1.07 0.40
CA ARG A 60 -10.82 0.27 -0.16
C ARG A 60 -10.78 -1.15 0.37
N TYR A 61 -11.19 -1.29 1.62
CA TYR A 61 -11.30 -2.58 2.25
C TYR A 61 -12.57 -3.30 1.77
N ARG A 62 -12.39 -4.51 1.22
CA ARG A 62 -13.49 -5.43 0.95
C ARG A 62 -13.57 -6.42 2.09
N GLN A 63 -14.76 -6.63 2.63
CA GLN A 63 -15.10 -7.75 3.50
C GLN A 63 -15.90 -8.78 2.71
N LYS A 64 -15.77 -10.07 3.03
CA LYS A 64 -16.62 -11.11 2.43
C LYS A 64 -18.06 -10.81 2.86
N ASN A 65 -18.90 -10.35 1.92
CA ASN A 65 -20.31 -9.92 2.05
C ASN A 65 -20.58 -8.39 2.19
N SER A 66 -19.61 -7.50 2.02
CA SER A 66 -19.88 -6.05 1.96
C SER A 66 -20.14 -5.57 0.53
N ILE A 67 -21.27 -4.90 0.27
CA ILE A 67 -21.54 -4.19 -0.99
C ILE A 67 -20.73 -2.88 -0.99
N VAL A 68 -19.77 -2.75 -1.90
CA VAL A 68 -18.95 -1.54 -2.04
C VAL A 68 -19.62 -0.60 -3.05
N LEU A 69 -20.13 0.53 -2.56
CA LEU A 69 -20.90 1.53 -3.35
C LEU A 69 -20.03 2.49 -4.17
N SER A 70 -18.70 2.45 -4.05
CA SER A 70 -17.79 3.37 -4.76
C SER A 70 -17.15 2.75 -6.01
N GLY A 71 -17.32 3.39 -7.17
CA GLY A 71 -16.74 2.97 -8.47
C GLY A 71 -15.22 2.81 -8.45
N ARG A 72 -14.67 1.86 -9.21
CA ARG A 72 -13.24 1.47 -9.26
C ARG A 72 -12.32 2.70 -9.31
N LEU A 73 -11.30 2.76 -8.44
CA LEU A 73 -10.24 3.78 -8.57
C LEU A 73 -9.54 3.60 -9.91
N GLU A 74 -9.37 4.64 -10.70
CA GLU A 74 -8.72 4.57 -12.01
C GLU A 74 -7.26 4.09 -11.88
N ASP A 75 -6.80 3.32 -12.87
CA ASP A 75 -5.40 2.85 -12.90
C ASP A 75 -4.42 4.03 -12.94
N LYS A 76 -4.77 5.10 -13.66
CA LYS A 76 -3.97 6.33 -13.76
C LYS A 76 -3.66 6.93 -12.39
N LYS A 77 -4.67 7.10 -11.53
CA LYS A 77 -4.46 7.64 -10.17
C LYS A 77 -3.51 6.80 -9.31
N ILE A 78 -3.51 5.49 -9.51
CA ILE A 78 -2.57 4.60 -8.81
C ILE A 78 -1.16 4.79 -9.37
N GLN A 79 -1.02 4.88 -10.70
CA GLN A 79 0.26 5.08 -11.35
C GLN A 79 0.87 6.45 -11.02
N ASP A 80 0.07 7.52 -11.03
CA ASP A 80 0.48 8.88 -10.66
C ASP A 80 1.01 8.89 -9.21
N CYS A 81 0.27 8.29 -8.27
CA CYS A 81 0.71 8.16 -6.88
C CYS A 81 2.01 7.34 -6.73
N ILE A 82 2.19 6.29 -7.53
CA ILE A 82 3.43 5.52 -7.53
C ILE A 82 4.59 6.39 -8.03
N ASP A 83 4.40 7.16 -9.10
CA ASP A 83 5.44 8.04 -9.65
C ASP A 83 5.87 9.09 -8.65
N GLU A 84 4.92 9.79 -8.02
CA GLU A 84 5.21 10.78 -6.98
C GLU A 84 6.05 10.17 -5.83
N LYS A 85 5.69 8.97 -5.36
CA LYS A 85 6.41 8.31 -4.26
C LYS A 85 7.78 7.78 -4.65
N ILE A 86 7.95 7.30 -5.88
CA ILE A 86 9.26 6.90 -6.37
C ILE A 86 10.16 8.14 -6.56
N GLU A 87 9.61 9.24 -7.06
CA GLU A 87 10.34 10.50 -7.21
C GLU A 87 10.80 11.04 -5.85
N GLU A 88 9.91 11.07 -4.85
CA GLU A 88 10.25 11.41 -3.44
C GLU A 88 11.40 10.54 -2.90
N LEU A 89 11.33 9.21 -3.09
CA LEU A 89 12.39 8.28 -2.68
C LEU A 89 13.70 8.56 -3.42
N SER A 90 13.64 8.79 -4.73
CA SER A 90 14.81 9.06 -5.54
C SER A 90 15.53 10.34 -5.08
N HIS A 91 14.77 11.39 -4.73
CA HIS A 91 15.31 12.62 -4.18
C HIS A 91 15.93 12.42 -2.80
N LYS A 92 15.35 11.56 -1.96
CA LYS A 92 15.91 11.24 -0.64
C LYS A 92 17.30 10.60 -0.78
N PHE A 93 17.43 9.57 -1.62
CA PHE A 93 18.72 8.91 -1.86
C PHE A 93 19.72 9.80 -2.61
N ALA A 94 19.26 10.76 -3.41
CA ALA A 94 20.12 11.74 -4.06
C ALA A 94 20.67 12.80 -3.10
N LYS A 95 19.96 13.11 -2.01
CA LYS A 95 20.41 14.07 -0.97
C LYS A 95 21.29 13.45 0.11
N GLU A 96 21.20 12.14 0.31
CA GLU A 96 22.01 11.40 1.29
C GLU A 96 23.39 10.99 0.76
N LYS A 97 23.67 11.25 -0.53
CA LYS A 97 25.00 11.13 -1.15
C LYS A 97 25.74 12.47 -1.18
#